data_AF-R9LM41-F1
#
_entry.id   AF-R9LM41-F1
#
_cell.length_a   1.000
_cell.length_b   1.000
_cell.length_c   1.000
_cell.angle_alpha   90.00
_cell.angle_beta   90.00
_cell.angle_gamma   90.00
#
_symmetry.space_group_name_H-M   'P 1'
#
loop_
_entity.id
_entity.type
_entity.pdbx_description
1 polymer ?
#
loop_
_entity_poly.entity_id
_entity_poly.type
_entity_poly.pdbx_seq_one_letter_code
_entity_poly.pdbx_strand_id
1 'polypeptide(L)'
;MNTASKMYFCNEYMAVNSPNGTRLNTFPDFIVTADYETGRPISTAELKEGAEVYLLGSKWTNMLLGLGVRYRAPYKRLEDALGIEMIKYLDGLFID
;
A
#
# COMPACT_ATOMS: atom_id res chain seq x y z
N MET A 1 6.94 22.63 -5.59
CA MET A 1 6.68 21.22 -5.93
C MET A 1 6.33 20.50 -4.65
N ASN A 2 5.29 19.67 -4.63
CA ASN A 2 5.01 18.83 -3.47
C ASN A 2 6.14 17.80 -3.33
N THR A 3 6.73 17.68 -2.14
CA THR A 3 7.82 16.75 -1.83
C THR A 3 7.36 15.57 -0.99
N ALA A 4 6.08 15.55 -0.59
CA ALA A 4 5.52 14.50 0.25
C ALA A 4 4.92 13.36 -0.57
N SER A 5 5.27 12.12 -0.22
CA SER A 5 4.57 10.93 -0.70
C SER A 5 3.20 10.83 -0.04
N LYS A 6 2.20 10.29 -0.75
CA LYS A 6 0.83 10.09 -0.24
C LYS A 6 0.55 8.60 -0.06
N MET A 7 0.11 8.22 1.13
CA MET A 7 -0.21 6.84 1.49
C MET A 7 -1.71 6.70 1.77
N TYR A 8 -2.28 5.57 1.37
CA TYR A 8 -3.68 5.21 1.61
C TYR A 8 -3.71 3.91 2.43
N PHE A 9 -4.59 3.79 3.43
CA PHE A 9 -4.68 2.59 4.26
C PHE A 9 -6.10 2.37 4.81
N CYS A 10 -6.46 1.10 5.06
CA CYS A 10 -7.70 0.68 5.73
C CYS A 10 -7.46 -0.12 7.01
N ASN A 11 -6.20 -0.46 7.29
CA ASN A 11 -5.58 -1.07 8.46
C ASN A 11 -4.15 -1.41 8.01
N GLU A 12 -4.07 -2.06 6.84
CA GLU A 12 -2.88 -2.19 6.03
C GLU A 12 -2.83 -1.09 4.97
N TYR A 13 -1.62 -0.85 4.45
CA TYR A 13 -1.40 0.08 3.35
C TYR A 13 -2.02 -0.45 2.05
N MET A 14 -2.87 0.38 1.46
CA MET A 14 -3.59 0.10 0.22
C MET A 14 -2.81 0.62 -0.98
N ALA A 15 -2.16 1.78 -0.87
CA ALA A 15 -1.34 2.29 -1.94
C ALA A 15 -0.39 3.42 -1.51
N VAL A 16 0.67 3.64 -2.30
CA VAL A 16 1.67 4.70 -2.12
C VAL A 16 1.86 5.45 -3.43
N ASN A 17 1.75 6.78 -3.38
CA ASN A 17 2.12 7.67 -4.48
C ASN A 17 3.38 8.46 -4.11
N SER A 18 4.29 8.61 -5.06
CA SER A 18 5.41 9.55 -4.96
C SER A 18 4.92 10.99 -4.97
N PRO A 19 5.79 11.97 -4.63
CA PRO A 19 5.40 13.37 -4.55
C PRO A 19 4.90 14.00 -5.86
N ASN A 20 5.28 13.43 -7.00
CA ASN A 20 4.80 13.81 -8.32
C ASN A 20 3.47 13.13 -8.73
N GLY A 21 2.88 12.31 -7.86
CA GLY A 21 1.61 11.63 -8.09
C GLY A 21 1.72 10.25 -8.75
N THR A 22 2.92 9.79 -9.12
CA THR A 22 3.11 8.45 -9.69
C THR A 22 2.82 7.36 -8.65
N ARG A 23 2.09 6.30 -9.05
CA ARG A 23 1.85 5.13 -8.19
C ARG A 23 3.14 4.32 -8.03
N LEU A 24 3.60 4.15 -6.79
CA LEU A 24 4.77 3.33 -6.46
C LEU A 24 4.38 1.89 -6.11
N ASN A 25 3.38 1.73 -5.26
CA ASN A 25 2.89 0.43 -4.80
C ASN A 25 1.38 0.44 -4.61
N THR A 26 0.76 -0.70 -4.84
CA THR A 26 -0.68 -0.95 -4.62
C THR A 26 -0.81 -2.31 -3.97
N PHE A 27 -1.59 -2.43 -2.89
CA PHE A 27 -1.91 -3.70 -2.27
C PHE A 27 -2.35 -4.71 -3.34
N PRO A 28 -1.87 -5.97 -3.35
CA PRO A 28 -1.17 -6.67 -2.27
C PRO A 28 0.36 -6.57 -2.33
N ASP A 29 0.93 -5.52 -2.94
CA ASP A 29 2.33 -5.19 -2.72
C ASP A 29 2.63 -5.10 -1.22
N PHE A 30 3.79 -5.59 -0.80
CA PHE A 30 4.24 -5.42 0.57
C PHE A 30 4.56 -3.95 0.77
N ILE A 31 3.93 -3.33 1.77
CA ILE A 31 4.17 -1.96 2.16
C ILE A 31 4.14 -1.95 3.69
N VAL A 32 5.21 -1.48 4.32
CA VAL A 32 5.29 -1.37 5.78
C VAL A 32 6.08 -0.13 6.16
N THR A 33 5.69 0.48 7.27
CA THR A 33 6.49 1.48 7.97
C THR A 33 7.34 0.81 9.03
N ALA A 34 8.60 1.20 9.14
CA ALA A 34 9.48 0.78 10.21
C ALA A 34 10.01 1.99 10.96
N ASP A 35 10.12 1.87 12.27
CA ASP A 35 10.71 2.87 13.15
C ASP A 35 12.12 3.23 12.69
N TYR A 36 12.42 4.53 12.61
CA TYR A 36 13.73 4.99 12.13
C TYR A 36 14.89 4.55 13.03
N GLU A 37 14.70 4.54 14.35
CA GLU A 37 15.78 4.23 15.30
C GLU A 37 15.99 2.72 15.47
N THR A 38 14.91 1.97 15.61
CA THR A 38 14.96 0.54 15.96
C THR A 38 14.82 -0.40 14.76
N GLY A 39 14.37 0.11 13.62
CA GLY A 39 14.09 -0.70 12.42
C GLY A 39 12.91 -1.66 12.56
N ARG A 40 12.14 -1.58 13.66
CA ARG A 40 11.00 -2.46 13.91
C ARG A 40 9.77 -2.00 13.11
N PRO A 41 8.97 -2.92 12.56
CA PRO A 41 7.69 -2.55 11.93
C PRO A 41 6.79 -1.78 12.89
N ILE A 42 6.18 -0.70 12.39
CA ILE A 42 5.15 0.09 13.06
C ILE A 42 3.86 -0.07 12.26
N SER A 43 2.76 -0.42 12.93
CA SER A 43 1.45 -0.50 12.30
C SER A 43 0.87 0.89 12.00
N THR A 44 -0.06 0.97 11.05
CA THR A 44 -0.72 2.25 10.71
C THR A 44 -1.47 2.86 11.90
N ALA A 45 -1.96 2.03 12.84
CA ALA A 45 -2.63 2.47 14.06
C ALA A 45 -1.68 3.05 15.11
N GLU A 46 -0.41 2.67 15.09
CA GLU A 46 0.62 3.16 16.03
C GLU A 46 1.36 4.40 15.51
N LEU A 47 1.23 4.70 14.22
CA LEU A 47 1.81 5.90 13.62
C LEU A 47 1.22 7.18 14.22
N LYS A 48 2.09 8.15 14.47
CA LYS A 48 1.74 9.45 15.04
C LYS A 48 2.36 10.55 14.18
N GLU A 49 1.72 11.72 14.20
CA GLU A 49 2.31 12.91 13.59
C GLU A 49 3.69 13.19 14.20
N GLY A 50 4.67 13.51 13.35
CA GLY A 50 6.05 13.74 13.74
C GLY A 50 6.91 12.48 13.90
N ALA A 51 6.37 11.27 13.71
CA ALA A 51 7.18 10.05 13.73
C ALA A 51 8.14 10.01 12.53
N GLU A 52 9.40 9.67 12.80
CA GLU A 52 10.39 9.38 11.76
C GLU A 52 10.36 7.89 11.43
N VAL A 53 10.13 7.56 10.16
CA VAL A 53 9.95 6.17 9.72
C VAL A 53 10.62 5.91 8.38
N TYR A 54 11.04 4.67 8.19
CA TYR A 54 11.32 4.13 6.87
C TYR A 54 10.03 3.59 6.26
N LEU A 55 9.81 3.88 4.97
CA LEU A 55 8.78 3.23 4.18
C LEU A 55 9.44 2.16 3.30
N LEU A 56 9.09 0.90 3.55
CA LEU A 56 9.64 -0.25 2.84
C LEU A 56 8.57 -0.83 1.91
N GLY A 57 8.99 -1.22 0.70
CA GLY A 57 8.10 -1.73 -0.33
C GLY A 57 8.67 -2.90 -1.13
N SER A 58 7.84 -3.87 -1.50
CA SER A 58 8.16 -4.93 -2.46
C SER A 58 6.95 -5.30 -3.31
N LYS A 59 7.18 -5.80 -4.51
CA LYS A 59 6.10 -6.20 -5.42
C LYS A 59 5.45 -7.50 -4.99
N TRP A 60 4.13 -7.59 -5.17
CA TRP A 60 3.34 -8.78 -4.84
C TRP A 60 3.83 -10.05 -5.56
N THR A 61 4.47 -9.89 -6.71
CA THR A 61 5.09 -10.97 -7.49
C THR A 61 6.25 -11.65 -6.77
N ASN A 62 6.82 -11.01 -5.74
CA ASN A 62 7.91 -11.54 -4.94
C ASN A 62 7.42 -12.34 -3.72
N MET A 63 6.11 -12.54 -3.59
CA MET A 63 5.49 -13.10 -2.39
C MET A 63 4.53 -14.25 -2.69
N LEU A 64 4.39 -15.14 -1.70
CA LEU A 64 3.29 -16.11 -1.67
C LEU A 64 2.02 -15.37 -1.26
N LEU A 65 0.99 -15.45 -2.09
CA LEU A 65 -0.28 -14.77 -1.87
C LEU A 65 -1.38 -15.77 -1.57
N GLY A 66 -2.25 -15.43 -0.60
CA GLY A 66 -3.48 -16.17 -0.36
C GLY A 66 -4.45 -16.03 -1.55
N LEU A 67 -5.28 -17.05 -1.79
CA LEU A 67 -6.21 -17.04 -2.92
C LEU A 67 -7.21 -15.86 -2.88
N GLY A 68 -7.57 -15.41 -1.68
CA GLY A 68 -8.53 -14.31 -1.49
C GLY A 68 -8.11 -12.98 -2.14
N VAL A 69 -6.81 -12.68 -2.22
CA VAL A 69 -6.31 -11.44 -2.84
C VAL A 69 -6.34 -11.50 -4.38
N ARG A 70 -6.67 -12.65 -4.96
CA ARG A 70 -6.69 -12.87 -6.42
C ARG A 70 -8.05 -12.56 -7.07
N TYR A 71 -9.05 -12.14 -6.31
CA TYR A 71 -10.37 -11.77 -6.85
C TYR A 71 -10.57 -10.26 -6.88
N ARG A 72 -11.23 -9.72 -7.92
CA ARG A 72 -11.42 -8.26 -8.07
C ARG A 72 -12.48 -7.68 -7.13
N ALA A 73 -13.46 -8.47 -6.70
CA ALA A 73 -14.61 -7.96 -5.93
C ALA A 73 -14.22 -7.20 -4.65
N PRO A 74 -13.27 -7.65 -3.81
CA PRO A 74 -12.79 -6.88 -2.66
C PRO A 74 -12.13 -5.55 -3.05
N TYR A 75 -11.39 -5.51 -4.15
CA TYR A 75 -10.68 -4.31 -4.60
C TYR A 75 -11.65 -3.23 -5.05
N LYS A 76 -12.73 -3.57 -5.76
CA LYS A 76 -13.77 -2.60 -6.13
C LYS A 76 -14.34 -1.89 -4.90
N ARG A 77 -14.61 -2.65 -3.84
CA ARG A 77 -15.10 -2.09 -2.57
C ARG A 77 -14.09 -1.16 -1.91
N LEU A 78 -12.78 -1.46 -2.02
CA LEU A 78 -11.71 -0.59 -1.53
C LEU A 78 -11.58 0.68 -2.37
N GLU A 79 -11.66 0.57 -3.70
CA GLU A 79 -11.65 1.72 -4.62
C GLU A 79 -12.80 2.68 -4.31
N ASP A 80 -14.02 2.15 -4.11
CA ASP A 80 -15.20 2.93 -3.76
C ASP A 80 -15.04 3.64 -2.40
N ALA A 81 -14.49 2.96 -1.40
CA ALA A 81 -14.29 3.53 -0.06
C ALA A 81 -13.18 4.58 0.00
N LEU A 82 -12.11 4.39 -0.78
CA LEU A 82 -10.92 5.25 -0.76
C LEU A 82 -10.93 6.35 -1.83
N GLY A 83 -11.79 6.22 -2.84
CA GLY A 83 -11.83 7.12 -3.99
C GLY A 83 -10.56 7.08 -4.84
N ILE A 84 -9.92 5.91 -4.95
CA ILE A 84 -8.69 5.73 -5.74
C ILE A 84 -8.80 4.52 -6.67
N GLU A 85 -8.10 4.58 -7.80
CA GLU A 85 -7.88 3.40 -8.65
C GLU A 85 -6.78 2.51 -8.04
N MET A 86 -7.10 1.23 -7.88
CA MET A 86 -6.23 0.13 -7.44
C MET A 86 -6.13 -0.97 -8.50
N ILE A 87 -7.26 -1.43 -9.06
CA ILE A 87 -7.32 -2.57 -10.00
C ILE A 87 -6.47 -2.29 -11.24
N LYS A 88 -6.46 -1.04 -11.71
CA LYS A 88 -5.65 -0.54 -12.83
C LYS A 88 -4.14 -0.83 -12.68
N TYR A 89 -3.65 -0.97 -11.46
CA TYR A 89 -2.23 -1.16 -11.15
C TYR A 89 -1.85 -2.62 -10.85
N LEU A 90 -2.78 -3.55 -10.98
CA LEU A 90 -2.65 -4.95 -10.54
C LEU A 90 -2.79 -5.93 -11.71
N ASP A 91 -2.16 -5.59 -12.84
CA ASP A 91 -2.16 -6.46 -14.02
C ASP A 91 -1.55 -7.84 -13.69
N GLY A 92 -2.17 -8.89 -14.20
CA GLY A 92 -1.78 -10.28 -13.95
C GLY A 92 -2.02 -10.79 -12.51
N LEU A 93 -2.59 -9.99 -11.60
CA LEU A 93 -2.90 -10.47 -10.24
C LEU A 93 -4.13 -11.37 -10.24
N PHE A 94 -5.17 -10.98 -10.96
CA PHE A 94 -6.53 -11.50 -10.77
C PHE A 94 -6.83 -12.74 -11.62
N ILE A 95 -7.72 -13.59 -11.11
CA ILE A 95 -8.12 -14.86 -11.75
C ILE A 95 -9.59 -14.90 -12.21
N ASP A 96 -10.32 -13.79 -12.04
CA ASP A 96 -11.72 -13.61 -12.43
C ASP A 96 -11.91 -12.67 -13.63
#